data_AF-A0A4W2HY77-F1
#
_entry.id   AF-A0A4W2HY77-F1
#
_cell.length_a   1.000
_cell.length_b   1.000
_cell.length_c   1.000
_cell.angle_alpha   90.00
_cell.angle_beta   90.00
_cell.angle_gamma   90.00
#
_symmetry.space_group_name_H-M   'P 1'
#
loop_
_entity.id
_entity.type
_entity.pdbx_description
1 polymer ?
#
loop_
_entity_poly.entity_id
_entity_poly.type
_entity_poly.pdbx_seq_one_letter_code
_entity_poly.pdbx_strand_id
1 'polypeptide(L)'
;MSVDMNSQGSDSNEEDYDPNCEEEEEDEDPGDIEDYYVGVASDVEQQGADSFDPEEYQFTCLTYKESEGALNEHMTSLASVLKVSHSVAKLILVNFHWQVAEILDRYKSNSAQLLVEARVQPNPSKHVPPAHSPHHCAVCMQFVRKENLLSLACQHQFCRSCWEQHCSVLVKDGVGVGVSCMAQDCPLRTPEDFVFPLLPNEELRDKYRRYLFRDYVESHYQLQLCPGADCPMVIRVQEPRARRVQCNRCNEVFCFKCRQMYHAPTDCATIRKWLTKCADDSETANYISAHTKDCPKCNICIEKNGGCNHMQCSKCKHDFCWMCLGDWKTHGSEYYECSRYKENPDIVNQSQQAQAREALKKYLFYFERWENHNKSLQLEAQTYQRIHEKIQERVMNNLGTWIDWQYLQNAAKLLAKCRYTLQYTYPYAYYMESGPRKKLVREAVLLLCPLSFRGAFSARTLQASRDRTPGGREDKIKTKLATGKFCSSGPD
;
A
#
# COMPACT_ATOMS: atom_id res chain seq x y z
N MET A 1 -7.54 -57.75 -50.03
CA MET A 1 -8.73 -56.95 -50.35
C MET A 1 -8.24 -55.51 -50.43
N SER A 2 -7.36 -55.15 -51.37
CA SER A 2 -7.58 -55.14 -52.83
C SER A 2 -8.80 -54.26 -53.10
N VAL A 3 -8.62 -52.96 -53.39
CA VAL A 3 -8.40 -52.33 -54.73
C VAL A 3 -9.64 -51.44 -54.97
N ASP A 4 -9.65 -50.27 -55.60
CA ASP A 4 -8.68 -49.48 -56.37
C ASP A 4 -9.35 -48.11 -56.67
N MET A 5 -8.64 -46.99 -56.62
CA MET A 5 -8.05 -46.27 -57.79
C MET A 5 -9.10 -45.63 -58.73
N ASN A 6 -9.12 -44.27 -58.77
CA ASN A 6 -8.64 -43.43 -59.89
C ASN A 6 -9.84 -43.06 -60.82
N SER A 7 -9.95 -41.96 -61.58
CA SER A 7 -8.98 -41.07 -62.22
C SER A 7 -9.76 -39.96 -62.99
N GLN A 8 -9.21 -38.74 -62.99
CA GLN A 8 -9.07 -37.78 -64.11
C GLN A 8 -10.24 -37.13 -64.90
N GLY A 9 -9.98 -35.84 -65.23
CA GLY A 9 -10.40 -35.10 -66.43
C GLY A 9 -11.73 -34.35 -66.34
N SER A 10 -11.99 -33.19 -66.93
CA SER A 10 -11.21 -32.23 -67.73
C SER A 10 -12.11 -31.02 -68.04
N ASP A 11 -11.51 -29.83 -68.09
CA ASP A 11 -11.79 -28.59 -68.84
C ASP A 11 -13.17 -28.22 -69.43
N SER A 12 -13.37 -26.89 -69.44
CA SER A 12 -14.01 -26.01 -70.44
C SER A 12 -15.40 -25.40 -70.14
N ASN A 13 -15.38 -24.04 -70.10
CA ASN A 13 -16.31 -23.03 -70.64
C ASN A 13 -17.81 -23.12 -70.26
N GLU A 14 -18.58 -22.06 -69.97
CA GLU A 14 -18.69 -20.68 -70.45
C GLU A 14 -19.52 -19.94 -69.36
N GLU A 15 -19.09 -18.77 -68.87
CA GLU A 15 -19.70 -17.47 -69.16
C GLU A 15 -21.22 -17.38 -68.87
N ASP A 16 -21.57 -16.77 -67.74
CA ASP A 16 -22.74 -15.90 -67.66
C ASP A 16 -22.35 -14.62 -66.92
N TYR A 17 -22.30 -13.56 -67.70
CA TYR A 17 -21.97 -12.18 -67.39
C TYR A 17 -23.31 -11.44 -67.38
N ASP A 18 -23.65 -10.71 -66.31
CA ASP A 18 -24.35 -9.43 -66.46
C ASP A 18 -24.13 -8.54 -65.22
N PRO A 19 -24.01 -7.21 -65.41
CA PRO A 19 -23.12 -6.33 -64.69
C PRO A 19 -23.88 -5.44 -63.71
N ASN A 20 -23.17 -4.98 -62.69
CA ASN A 20 -23.18 -3.54 -62.45
C ASN A 20 -21.86 -3.15 -61.76
N CYS A 21 -20.97 -2.63 -62.58
CA CYS A 21 -19.77 -1.91 -62.21
C CYS A 21 -20.15 -0.45 -61.93
N GLU A 22 -20.10 -0.05 -60.67
CA GLU A 22 -19.81 1.34 -60.31
C GLU A 22 -18.48 1.30 -59.55
N GLU A 23 -17.43 1.76 -60.24
CA GLU A 23 -16.12 2.07 -59.70
C GLU A 23 -16.27 3.28 -58.76
N GLU A 24 -16.09 3.09 -57.46
CA GLU A 24 -15.73 4.18 -56.56
C GLU A 24 -14.22 4.08 -56.32
N GLU A 25 -13.47 4.92 -57.04
CA GLU A 25 -12.09 5.27 -56.72
C GLU A 25 -12.08 5.95 -55.34
N GLU A 26 -11.69 5.24 -54.29
CA GLU A 26 -11.29 5.89 -53.04
C GLU A 26 -9.81 6.28 -53.15
N ASP A 27 -9.60 7.57 -53.42
CA ASP A 27 -8.31 8.26 -53.33
C ASP A 27 -7.64 7.99 -51.97
N GLU A 28 -6.58 7.18 -51.97
CA GLU A 28 -5.63 7.10 -50.84
C GLU A 28 -4.82 8.41 -50.79
N ASP A 29 -5.36 9.43 -50.11
CA ASP A 29 -4.56 10.56 -49.63
C ASP A 29 -3.73 10.08 -48.42
N PRO A 30 -2.39 9.99 -48.50
CA PRO A 30 -1.55 9.63 -47.39
C PRO A 30 -1.43 10.83 -46.46
N GLY A 31 -2.49 11.06 -45.67
CA GLY A 31 -2.54 12.10 -44.64
C GLY A 31 -1.36 11.99 -43.69
N ASP A 32 -0.59 13.07 -43.64
CA ASP A 32 0.70 13.19 -42.99
C ASP A 32 0.60 12.95 -41.47
N ILE A 33 1.02 11.76 -41.03
CA ILE A 33 1.05 11.35 -39.62
C ILE A 33 2.02 12.19 -38.76
N GLU A 34 2.78 13.10 -39.37
CA GLU A 34 3.66 14.03 -38.66
C GLU A 34 2.88 15.10 -37.87
N ASP A 35 1.70 15.54 -38.31
CA ASP A 35 0.97 16.65 -37.66
C ASP A 35 0.36 16.28 -36.29
N TYR A 36 0.10 14.99 -36.02
CA TYR A 36 -0.39 14.56 -34.71
C TYR A 36 0.67 14.68 -33.59
N TYR A 37 1.95 14.72 -33.95
CA TYR A 37 3.06 14.81 -32.99
C TYR A 37 3.61 16.23 -32.79
N VAL A 38 3.28 17.18 -33.66
CA VAL A 38 3.76 18.57 -33.55
C VAL A 38 3.06 19.32 -32.41
N GLY A 39 1.80 19.01 -32.12
CA GLY A 39 1.02 19.67 -31.06
C GLY A 39 1.30 19.21 -29.62
N VAL A 40 2.00 18.08 -29.41
CA VAL A 40 2.35 17.58 -28.07
C VAL A 40 3.78 17.95 -27.64
N ALA A 41 4.61 18.40 -28.58
CA ALA A 41 5.98 18.84 -28.29
C ALA A 41 6.06 20.31 -27.82
N SER A 42 5.10 21.15 -28.21
CA SER A 42 5.09 22.58 -27.87
C SER A 42 4.62 22.91 -26.45
N ASP A 43 4.01 21.97 -25.73
CA ASP A 43 3.54 22.19 -24.35
C ASP A 43 4.59 21.83 -23.28
N VAL A 44 5.82 21.47 -23.68
CA VAL A 44 6.89 21.01 -22.77
C VAL A 44 8.02 22.03 -22.60
N GLU A 45 7.83 23.28 -23.03
CA GLU A 45 8.77 24.37 -22.71
C GLU A 45 8.16 25.41 -21.76
N GLN A 46 8.76 25.46 -20.56
CA GLN A 46 8.82 26.62 -19.66
C GLN A 46 7.49 27.14 -19.09
N GLN A 47 6.90 26.35 -18.18
CA GLN A 47 6.26 26.93 -17.00
C GLN A 47 7.17 26.70 -15.80
N GLY A 48 7.68 27.78 -15.23
CA GLY A 48 8.46 27.75 -14.00
C GLY A 48 7.64 27.14 -12.86
N ALA A 49 8.35 26.49 -11.93
CA ALA A 49 7.97 26.19 -10.56
C ALA A 49 6.50 26.46 -10.17
N ASP A 50 5.60 25.58 -10.62
CA ASP A 50 4.37 25.17 -9.94
C ASP A 50 3.87 23.89 -10.63
N SER A 51 4.69 22.84 -10.56
CA SER A 51 4.24 21.49 -10.92
C SER A 51 3.25 21.04 -9.86
N PHE A 52 1.95 21.25 -10.10
CA PHE A 52 0.91 20.66 -9.27
C PHE A 52 1.03 19.13 -9.34
N ASP A 53 1.69 18.52 -8.35
CA ASP A 53 1.64 17.08 -8.14
C ASP A 53 0.37 16.77 -7.35
N PRO A 54 -0.65 16.10 -7.93
CA PRO A 54 -1.88 15.74 -7.22
C PRO A 54 -1.65 14.82 -6.00
N GLU A 55 -0.44 14.27 -5.87
CA GLU A 55 0.02 13.47 -4.74
C GLU A 55 0.84 14.27 -3.71
N GLU A 56 1.12 15.55 -3.95
CA GLU A 56 1.83 16.37 -2.98
C GLU A 56 1.05 16.44 -1.67
N TYR A 57 1.77 16.21 -0.58
CA TYR A 57 1.20 16.15 0.75
C TYR A 57 2.23 16.65 1.75
N GLN A 58 1.88 17.73 2.45
CA GLN A 58 2.77 18.36 3.41
C GLN A 58 2.76 17.59 4.74
N PHE A 59 3.94 17.19 5.19
CA PHE A 59 4.15 16.53 6.47
C PHE A 59 5.50 16.90 7.06
N THR A 60 5.64 16.77 8.38
CA THR A 60 6.91 16.99 9.10
C THR A 60 7.27 15.77 9.92
N CYS A 61 8.54 15.37 9.91
CA CYS A 61 9.05 14.33 10.80
C CYS A 61 9.53 14.97 12.10
N LEU A 62 8.96 14.54 13.23
CA LEU A 62 9.27 14.98 14.58
C LEU A 62 10.04 13.91 15.33
N THR A 63 11.04 14.34 16.09
CA THR A 63 11.72 13.52 17.09
C THR A 63 10.80 13.26 18.29
N TYR A 64 11.19 12.32 19.16
CA TYR A 64 10.50 12.06 20.42
C TYR A 64 10.30 13.35 21.24
N LYS A 65 11.34 14.16 21.39
CA LYS A 65 11.31 15.40 22.19
C LYS A 65 10.39 16.46 21.60
N GLU A 66 10.41 16.64 20.29
CA GLU A 66 9.52 17.60 19.60
C GLU A 66 8.06 17.17 19.68
N SER A 67 7.80 15.87 19.54
CA SER A 67 6.46 15.29 19.67
C SER A 67 5.93 15.43 21.09
N GLU A 68 6.76 15.15 22.09
CA GLU A 68 6.42 15.32 23.51
C GLU A 68 6.15 16.79 23.84
N GLY A 69 6.94 17.73 23.30
CA GLY A 69 6.70 19.16 23.41
C GLY A 69 5.32 19.57 22.87
N ALA A 70 4.99 19.17 21.64
CA ALA A 70 3.71 19.48 21.02
C ALA A 70 2.51 18.91 21.81
N LEU A 71 2.61 17.67 22.31
CA LEU A 71 1.58 17.06 23.15
C LEU A 71 1.43 17.80 24.49
N ASN A 72 2.54 18.20 25.10
CA ASN A 72 2.53 18.90 26.38
C ASN A 72 1.96 20.32 26.27
N GLU A 73 2.11 21.01 25.14
CA GLU A 73 1.49 22.31 24.90
C GLU A 73 -0.05 22.21 24.94
N HIS A 74 -0.63 21.25 24.19
CA HIS A 74 -2.08 20.99 24.22
C HIS A 74 -2.57 20.61 25.62
N MET A 75 -1.81 19.75 26.32
CA MET A 75 -2.10 19.37 27.70
C MET A 75 -2.10 20.57 28.64
N THR A 76 -1.07 21.41 28.60
CA THR A 76 -0.91 22.55 29.52
C THR A 76 -2.02 23.56 29.31
N SER A 77 -2.34 23.85 28.05
CA SER A 77 -3.45 24.73 27.67
C SER A 77 -4.79 24.18 28.20
N LEU A 78 -5.06 22.89 28.02
CA LEU A 78 -6.33 22.30 28.46
C LEU A 78 -6.43 22.21 29.99
N ALA A 79 -5.36 21.79 30.67
CA ALA A 79 -5.31 21.66 32.13
C ALA A 79 -5.60 23.00 32.83
N SER A 80 -5.05 24.09 32.29
CA SER A 80 -5.28 25.45 32.81
C SER A 80 -6.75 25.87 32.70
N VAL A 81 -7.38 25.63 31.54
CA VAL A 81 -8.78 26.02 31.29
C VAL A 81 -9.76 25.18 32.11
N LEU A 82 -9.54 23.86 32.15
CA LEU A 82 -10.43 22.93 32.86
C LEU A 82 -10.18 22.88 34.37
N LYS A 83 -9.08 23.48 34.85
CA LYS A 83 -8.63 23.46 36.26
C LYS A 83 -8.47 22.03 36.82
N VAL A 84 -7.86 21.16 36.02
CA VAL A 84 -7.57 19.76 36.38
C VAL A 84 -6.06 19.50 36.40
N SER A 85 -5.62 18.37 36.98
CA SER A 85 -4.22 17.98 36.89
C SER A 85 -3.81 17.67 35.46
N HIS A 86 -2.52 17.82 35.14
CA HIS A 86 -1.95 17.45 33.84
C HIS A 86 -2.28 16.01 33.43
N SER A 87 -2.16 15.07 34.38
CA SER A 87 -2.47 13.66 34.18
C SER A 87 -3.93 13.43 33.76
N VAL A 88 -4.85 14.17 34.38
CA VAL A 88 -6.27 14.13 34.04
C VAL A 88 -6.53 14.76 32.67
N ALA A 89 -5.91 15.90 32.35
CA ALA A 89 -6.04 16.55 31.06
C ALA A 89 -5.61 15.62 29.91
N LYS A 90 -4.53 14.85 30.09
CA LYS A 90 -4.09 13.83 29.12
C LYS A 90 -5.14 12.75 28.88
N LEU A 91 -5.79 12.23 29.93
CA LEU A 91 -6.87 11.25 29.79
C LEU A 91 -8.04 11.80 28.95
N ILE A 92 -8.42 13.07 29.19
CA ILE A 92 -9.48 13.75 28.43
C ILE A 92 -9.04 13.90 26.97
N LEU A 93 -7.83 14.39 26.71
CA LEU A 93 -7.31 14.57 25.35
C LEU A 93 -7.31 13.27 24.55
N VAL A 94 -6.82 12.19 25.14
CA VAL A 94 -6.80 10.87 24.50
C VAL A 94 -8.21 10.39 24.16
N ASN A 95 -9.18 10.58 25.07
CA ASN A 95 -10.56 10.14 24.87
C ASN A 95 -11.26 10.88 23.71
N PHE A 96 -10.91 12.15 23.50
CA PHE A 96 -11.49 13.00 22.44
C PHE A 96 -10.52 13.23 21.27
N HIS A 97 -9.58 12.31 21.05
CA HIS A 97 -8.66 12.33 19.91
C HIS A 97 -7.91 13.65 19.72
N TRP A 98 -7.58 14.34 20.82
CA TRP A 98 -6.86 15.61 20.85
C TRP A 98 -7.59 16.78 20.15
N GLN A 99 -8.91 16.70 19.96
CA GLN A 99 -9.72 17.78 19.42
C GLN A 99 -10.05 18.83 20.49
N VAL A 100 -9.08 19.71 20.79
CA VAL A 100 -9.20 20.71 21.88
C VAL A 100 -10.45 21.58 21.73
N ALA A 101 -10.78 22.02 20.52
CA ALA A 101 -11.96 22.86 20.29
C ALA A 101 -13.27 22.16 20.69
N GLU A 102 -13.43 20.88 20.33
CA GLU A 102 -14.59 20.07 20.71
C GLU A 102 -14.68 19.88 22.23
N ILE A 103 -13.55 19.60 22.88
CA ILE A 103 -13.49 19.42 24.34
C ILE A 103 -13.95 20.71 25.05
N LEU A 104 -13.47 21.87 24.60
CA LEU A 104 -13.82 23.17 25.20
C LEU A 104 -15.30 23.52 25.01
N ASP A 105 -15.88 23.21 23.85
CA ASP A 105 -17.31 23.43 23.58
C ASP A 105 -18.21 22.54 24.45
N ARG A 106 -17.87 21.26 24.54
CA ARG A 106 -18.55 20.31 25.44
C ARG A 106 -18.41 20.70 26.90
N TYR A 107 -17.24 21.19 27.32
CA TYR A 107 -17.03 21.63 28.71
C TYR A 107 -17.91 22.82 29.08
N LYS A 108 -18.07 23.80 28.17
CA LYS A 108 -18.98 24.94 28.36
C LYS A 108 -20.44 24.49 28.49
N SER A 109 -20.82 23.45 27.74
CA SER A 109 -22.18 22.92 27.74
C SER A 109 -22.49 22.09 29.00
N ASN A 110 -21.64 21.12 29.33
CA ASN A 110 -21.79 20.27 30.51
C ASN A 110 -20.44 19.66 30.96
N SER A 111 -19.81 20.31 31.94
CA SER A 111 -18.50 19.89 32.47
C SER A 111 -18.54 18.52 33.17
N ALA A 112 -19.62 18.20 33.90
CA ALA A 112 -19.74 16.93 34.61
C ALA A 112 -19.88 15.75 33.64
N GLN A 113 -20.70 15.91 32.59
CA GLN A 113 -20.87 14.88 31.57
C GLN A 113 -19.57 14.61 30.81
N LEU A 114 -18.81 15.66 30.45
CA LEU A 114 -17.50 15.50 29.81
C LEU A 114 -16.54 14.65 30.65
N LEU A 115 -16.47 14.91 31.96
CA LEU A 115 -15.57 14.18 32.86
C LEU A 115 -15.98 12.71 33.06
N VAL A 116 -17.28 12.42 33.01
CA VAL A 116 -17.81 11.05 33.04
C VAL A 116 -17.53 10.32 31.71
N GLU A 117 -17.76 10.98 30.57
CA GLU A 117 -17.46 10.43 29.23
C GLU A 117 -15.96 10.16 29.06
N ALA A 118 -15.11 11.05 29.57
CA ALA A 118 -13.66 10.87 29.61
C ALA A 118 -13.18 9.82 30.62
N ARG A 119 -14.10 9.25 31.42
CA ARG A 119 -13.83 8.23 32.45
C ARG A 119 -12.85 8.71 33.52
N VAL A 120 -12.95 9.99 33.89
CA VAL A 120 -12.14 10.63 34.95
C VAL A 120 -12.97 10.87 36.21
N GLN A 121 -14.29 10.99 36.09
CA GLN A 121 -15.21 11.04 37.22
C GLN A 121 -16.26 9.93 37.14
N PRO A 122 -16.69 9.38 38.29
CA PRO A 122 -17.80 8.44 38.32
C PRO A 122 -19.11 9.15 37.98
N ASN A 123 -20.07 8.42 37.41
CA ASN A 123 -21.42 8.93 37.27
C ASN A 123 -22.08 9.01 38.66
N PRO A 124 -22.51 10.19 39.13
CA PRO A 124 -23.10 10.35 40.45
C PRO A 124 -24.34 9.49 40.68
N SER A 125 -25.07 9.12 39.62
CA SER A 125 -26.30 8.32 39.72
C SER A 125 -26.08 6.81 39.89
N LYS A 126 -24.85 6.30 39.73
CA LYS A 126 -24.50 4.87 39.86
C LYS A 126 -23.58 4.59 41.05
N HIS A 127 -23.33 5.58 41.90
CA HIS A 127 -22.39 5.44 43.01
C HIS A 127 -23.01 4.59 44.12
N VAL A 128 -22.75 3.29 44.11
CA VAL A 128 -23.05 2.42 45.24
C VAL A 128 -21.93 2.61 46.27
N PRO A 129 -22.22 3.03 47.52
CA PRO A 129 -21.19 3.05 48.56
C PRO A 129 -20.65 1.64 48.77
N PRO A 130 -19.34 1.46 49.00
CA PRO A 130 -18.79 0.12 49.24
C PRO A 130 -19.44 -0.49 50.48
N ALA A 131 -20.02 -1.68 50.33
CA ALA A 131 -20.72 -2.42 51.38
C ALA A 131 -19.77 -3.09 52.42
N HIS A 132 -18.47 -2.80 52.36
CA HIS A 132 -17.45 -3.51 53.13
C HIS A 132 -16.94 -2.70 54.32
N SER A 133 -16.52 -3.41 55.37
CA SER A 133 -15.97 -2.80 56.58
C SER A 133 -14.72 -1.96 56.26
N PRO A 134 -14.55 -0.78 56.88
CA PRO A 134 -13.51 0.22 56.54
C PRO A 134 -12.06 -0.21 56.87
N HIS A 135 -11.85 -1.49 57.16
CA HIS A 135 -10.59 -2.05 57.64
C HIS A 135 -10.09 -3.25 56.84
N HIS A 136 -10.76 -3.65 55.76
CA HIS A 136 -10.33 -4.77 54.91
C HIS A 136 -10.23 -4.36 53.44
N CYS A 137 -9.21 -4.86 52.74
CA CYS A 137 -9.10 -4.71 51.30
C CYS A 137 -10.02 -5.70 50.57
N ALA A 138 -10.86 -5.23 49.65
CA ALA A 138 -11.83 -6.08 48.93
C ALA A 138 -11.19 -7.09 47.95
N VAL A 139 -9.89 -6.93 47.63
CA VAL A 139 -9.17 -7.81 46.69
C VAL A 139 -8.43 -8.93 47.42
N CYS A 140 -7.58 -8.60 48.39
CA CYS A 140 -6.79 -9.59 49.12
C CYS A 140 -7.40 -10.02 50.46
N MET A 141 -8.51 -9.41 50.88
CA MET A 141 -9.20 -9.65 52.17
C MET A 141 -8.33 -9.42 53.42
N GLN A 142 -7.17 -8.78 53.29
CA GLN A 142 -6.30 -8.47 54.42
C GLN A 142 -6.79 -7.24 55.20
N PHE A 143 -6.54 -7.26 56.51
CA PHE A 143 -6.77 -6.10 57.38
C PHE A 143 -5.77 -4.99 57.05
N VAL A 144 -6.29 -3.81 56.71
CA VAL A 144 -5.50 -2.63 56.35
C VAL A 144 -6.12 -1.42 57.02
N ARG A 145 -5.28 -0.60 57.68
CA ARG A 145 -5.73 0.67 58.25
C ARG A 145 -6.25 1.58 57.13
N LYS A 146 -7.33 2.31 57.42
CA LYS A 146 -8.00 3.19 56.43
C LYS A 146 -7.05 4.19 55.77
N GLU A 147 -6.05 4.67 56.50
CA GLU A 147 -4.98 5.57 56.01
C GLU A 147 -4.07 4.97 54.93
N ASN A 148 -4.01 3.64 54.83
CA ASN A 148 -3.19 2.91 53.86
C ASN A 148 -4.02 2.39 52.67
N LEU A 149 -5.31 2.71 52.62
CA LEU A 149 -6.17 2.43 51.47
C LEU A 149 -6.08 3.58 50.47
N LEU A 150 -5.80 3.24 49.22
CA LEU A 150 -5.75 4.18 48.12
C LEU A 150 -7.04 4.09 47.31
N SER A 151 -7.54 5.24 46.86
CA SER A 151 -8.74 5.34 46.04
C SER A 151 -8.59 6.41 44.97
N LEU A 152 -9.34 6.23 43.88
CA LEU A 152 -9.51 7.22 42.81
C LEU A 152 -10.77 8.07 43.05
N ALA A 153 -11.16 8.90 42.09
CA ALA A 153 -12.39 9.70 42.15
C ALA A 153 -13.68 8.86 42.32
N CYS A 154 -13.66 7.57 41.96
CA CYS A 154 -14.76 6.62 42.21
C CYS A 154 -14.86 6.13 43.67
N GLN A 155 -13.94 6.54 44.55
CA GLN A 155 -13.92 6.20 45.96
C GLN A 155 -13.80 4.70 46.30
N HIS A 156 -13.59 3.83 45.31
CA HIS A 156 -13.24 2.43 45.55
C HIS A 156 -11.86 2.34 46.19
N GLN A 157 -11.80 1.70 47.37
CA GLN A 157 -10.63 1.65 48.23
C GLN A 157 -9.96 0.28 48.17
N PHE A 158 -8.66 0.27 47.91
CA PHE A 158 -7.84 -0.93 47.89
C PHE A 158 -6.49 -0.66 48.55
N CYS A 159 -5.86 -1.69 49.10
CA CYS A 159 -4.54 -1.52 49.70
C CYS A 159 -3.47 -1.24 48.65
N ARG A 160 -2.37 -0.60 49.09
CA ARG A 160 -1.24 -0.27 48.21
C ARG A 160 -0.67 -1.50 47.49
N SER A 161 -0.51 -2.63 48.16
CA SER A 161 0.06 -3.84 47.54
C SER A 161 -0.79 -4.39 46.40
N CYS A 162 -2.12 -4.37 46.52
CA CYS A 162 -3.02 -4.75 45.43
C CYS A 162 -2.92 -3.78 44.24
N TRP A 163 -2.82 -2.48 44.50
CA TRP A 163 -2.60 -1.48 43.46
C TRP A 163 -1.25 -1.67 42.74
N GLU A 164 -0.17 -1.90 43.48
CA GLU A 164 1.17 -2.16 42.92
C GLU A 164 1.16 -3.41 42.02
N GLN A 165 0.53 -4.49 42.47
CA GLN A 165 0.38 -5.72 41.68
C GLN A 165 -0.46 -5.49 40.42
N HIS A 166 -1.64 -4.86 40.56
CA HIS A 166 -2.55 -4.57 39.46
C HIS A 166 -1.89 -3.71 38.38
N CYS A 167 -1.29 -2.58 38.78
CA CYS A 167 -0.57 -1.71 37.86
C CYS A 167 0.63 -2.42 37.22
N SER A 168 1.39 -3.21 37.99
CA SER A 168 2.54 -3.94 37.44
C SER A 168 2.13 -4.98 36.40
N VAL A 169 1.03 -5.70 36.61
CA VAL A 169 0.52 -6.69 35.64
C VAL A 169 0.06 -5.98 34.36
N LEU A 170 -0.79 -4.96 34.48
CA LEU A 170 -1.31 -4.23 33.32
C LEU A 170 -0.19 -3.56 32.49
N VAL A 171 0.81 -2.98 33.16
CA VAL A 171 1.96 -2.39 32.45
C VAL A 171 2.80 -3.47 31.77
N LYS A 172 2.99 -4.65 32.39
CA LYS A 172 3.68 -5.77 31.73
C LYS A 172 2.93 -6.28 30.50
N ASP A 173 1.60 -6.23 30.53
CA ASP A 173 0.73 -6.58 29.41
C ASP A 173 0.66 -5.49 28.32
N GLY A 174 1.39 -4.38 28.48
CA GLY A 174 1.51 -3.33 27.47
C GLY A 174 0.43 -2.25 27.53
N VAL A 175 -0.30 -2.16 28.64
CA VAL A 175 -1.37 -1.17 28.85
C VAL A 175 -0.78 0.16 29.33
N GLY A 176 -1.00 1.23 28.55
CA GLY A 176 -0.69 2.61 28.92
C GLY A 176 -1.90 3.33 29.52
N VAL A 177 -2.59 4.16 28.74
CA VAL A 177 -3.72 5.01 29.18
C VAL A 177 -4.95 4.18 29.61
N GLY A 178 -4.95 2.88 29.31
CA GLY A 178 -6.03 1.94 29.63
C GLY A 178 -6.08 1.44 31.08
N VAL A 179 -5.10 1.76 31.92
CA VAL A 179 -5.12 1.34 33.33
C VAL A 179 -6.38 1.86 34.00
N SER A 180 -7.16 0.96 34.61
CA SER A 180 -8.48 1.24 35.18
C SER A 180 -8.60 0.77 36.62
N CYS A 181 -9.68 1.19 37.29
CA CYS A 181 -10.00 0.79 38.65
C CYS A 181 -10.22 -0.73 38.78
N MET A 182 -9.80 -1.32 39.91
CA MET A 182 -9.98 -2.75 40.19
C MET A 182 -11.42 -3.15 40.55
N ALA A 183 -12.31 -2.18 40.80
CA ALA A 183 -13.71 -2.47 41.12
C ALA A 183 -14.45 -3.02 39.90
N GLN A 184 -15.33 -3.99 40.13
CA GLN A 184 -16.18 -4.56 39.10
C GLN A 184 -17.04 -3.47 38.44
N ASP A 185 -17.11 -3.49 37.11
CA ASP A 185 -17.89 -2.56 36.28
C ASP A 185 -17.58 -1.06 36.49
N CYS A 186 -16.41 -0.74 37.05
CA CYS A 186 -15.96 0.65 37.18
C CYS A 186 -15.23 1.10 35.90
N PRO A 187 -15.78 2.04 35.12
CA PRO A 187 -15.15 2.47 33.86
C PRO A 187 -13.97 3.42 34.08
N LEU A 188 -13.69 3.83 35.32
CA LEU A 188 -12.77 4.91 35.65
C LEU A 188 -11.32 4.54 35.28
N ARG A 189 -10.66 5.43 34.52
CA ARG A 189 -9.25 5.33 34.18
C ARG A 189 -8.38 5.93 35.28
N THR A 190 -7.19 5.38 35.43
CA THR A 190 -6.21 5.77 36.43
C THR A 190 -5.25 6.80 35.83
N PRO A 191 -5.17 8.03 36.38
CA PRO A 191 -4.20 9.03 35.96
C PRO A 191 -2.74 8.56 36.11
N GLU A 192 -1.85 9.03 35.24
CA GLU A 192 -0.44 8.58 35.22
C GLU A 192 0.33 8.91 36.52
N ASP A 193 0.03 10.04 37.17
CA ASP A 193 0.58 10.43 38.47
C ASP A 193 0.20 9.49 39.62
N PHE A 194 -0.94 8.80 39.51
CA PHE A 194 -1.33 7.76 40.47
C PHE A 194 -0.59 6.45 40.19
N VAL A 195 -0.34 6.10 38.92
CA VAL A 195 0.33 4.84 38.55
C VAL A 195 1.84 4.88 38.81
N PHE A 196 2.53 5.97 38.48
CA PHE A 196 4.00 6.05 38.58
C PHE A 196 4.56 5.68 39.97
N PRO A 197 4.00 6.16 41.10
CA PRO A 197 4.47 5.82 42.44
C PRO A 197 4.22 4.36 42.86
N LEU A 198 3.35 3.64 42.14
CA LEU A 198 2.97 2.25 42.41
C LEU A 198 3.80 1.24 41.60
N LEU A 199 4.62 1.71 40.66
CA LEU A 199 5.49 0.83 39.89
C LEU A 199 6.79 0.59 40.67
N PRO A 200 7.21 -0.66 40.90
CA PRO A 200 8.29 -0.98 41.84
C PRO A 200 9.69 -0.62 41.31
N ASN A 201 9.94 -0.75 40.01
CA ASN A 201 11.26 -0.57 39.41
C ASN A 201 11.25 0.47 38.27
N GLU A 202 12.43 1.04 37.96
CA GLU A 202 12.57 2.01 36.86
C GLU A 202 12.25 1.40 35.50
N GLU A 203 12.57 0.11 35.29
CA GLU A 203 12.30 -0.56 34.02
C GLU A 203 10.81 -0.58 33.66
N LEU A 204 9.92 -0.85 34.63
CA LEU A 204 8.47 -0.77 34.43
C LEU A 204 8.00 0.66 34.25
N ARG A 205 8.61 1.63 34.96
CA ARG A 205 8.30 3.06 34.77
C ARG A 205 8.64 3.51 33.34
N ASP A 206 9.77 3.08 32.80
CA ASP A 206 10.18 3.39 31.42
C ASP A 206 9.32 2.67 30.37
N LYS A 207 8.92 1.42 30.63
CA LYS A 207 7.92 0.72 29.80
C LYS A 207 6.60 1.49 29.79
N TYR A 208 6.11 1.90 30.96
CA TYR A 208 4.87 2.66 31.08
C TYR A 208 4.94 4.00 30.36
N ARG A 209 6.03 4.78 30.51
CA ARG A 209 6.26 6.03 29.75
C ARG A 209 6.15 5.81 28.24
N ARG A 210 6.77 4.75 27.72
CA ARG A 210 6.71 4.40 26.29
C ARG A 210 5.30 4.03 25.83
N TYR A 211 4.56 3.26 26.63
CA TYR A 211 3.17 2.91 26.30
C TYR A 211 2.25 4.14 26.33
N LEU A 212 2.40 5.01 27.33
CA LEU A 212 1.67 6.28 27.38
C LEU A 212 1.97 7.13 26.15
N PHE A 213 3.24 7.34 25.82
CA PHE A 213 3.62 8.11 24.64
C PHE A 213 3.05 7.52 23.35
N ARG A 214 3.12 6.19 23.17
CA ARG A 214 2.49 5.49 22.05
C ARG A 214 1.00 5.79 21.98
N ASP A 215 0.28 5.59 23.08
CA ASP A 215 -1.17 5.79 23.15
C ASP A 215 -1.55 7.27 22.89
N TYR A 216 -0.72 8.23 23.34
CA TYR A 216 -0.88 9.66 23.06
C TYR A 216 -0.73 9.97 21.57
N VAL A 217 0.32 9.47 20.93
CA VAL A 217 0.55 9.69 19.50
C VAL A 217 -0.51 8.98 18.65
N GLU A 218 -0.86 7.74 18.97
CA GLU A 218 -1.85 6.95 18.22
C GLU A 218 -3.27 7.49 18.34
N SER A 219 -3.61 8.14 19.45
CA SER A 219 -4.91 8.80 19.63
C SER A 219 -4.98 10.18 18.96
N HIS A 220 -3.84 10.79 18.65
CA HIS A 220 -3.78 12.13 18.08
C HIS A 220 -4.08 12.13 16.58
N TYR A 221 -5.10 12.89 16.16
CA TYR A 221 -5.57 12.90 14.77
C TYR A 221 -4.52 13.36 13.74
N GLN A 222 -3.62 14.28 14.11
CA GLN A 222 -2.54 14.78 13.24
C GLN A 222 -1.18 14.07 13.38
N LEU A 223 -1.03 13.11 14.30
CA LEU A 223 0.25 12.44 14.53
C LEU A 223 0.17 10.96 14.20
N GLN A 224 1.27 10.39 13.73
CA GLN A 224 1.43 8.94 13.52
C GLN A 224 2.85 8.49 13.81
N LEU A 225 2.98 7.34 14.46
CA LEU A 225 4.28 6.68 14.64
C LEU A 225 4.78 6.13 13.30
N CYS A 226 6.09 6.25 13.07
CA CYS A 226 6.74 5.55 11.97
C CYS A 226 6.63 4.03 12.17
N PRO A 227 6.24 3.24 11.14
CA PRO A 227 6.17 1.78 11.23
C PRO A 227 7.55 1.10 11.07
N GLY A 228 8.61 1.85 10.76
CA GLY A 228 9.95 1.31 10.61
C GLY A 228 10.47 0.69 11.91
N ALA A 229 11.18 -0.44 11.80
CA ALA A 229 11.75 -1.14 12.95
C ALA A 229 12.64 -0.21 13.77
N ASP A 230 12.39 -0.15 15.09
CA ASP A 230 13.12 0.67 16.06
C ASP A 230 13.25 2.16 15.67
N CYS A 231 12.30 2.69 14.91
CA CYS A 231 12.28 4.09 14.50
C CYS A 231 11.39 4.94 15.44
N PRO A 232 11.97 5.84 16.26
CA PRO A 232 11.21 6.65 17.22
C PRO A 232 10.62 7.93 16.61
N MET A 233 10.58 8.03 15.27
CA MET A 233 10.09 9.23 14.60
C MET A 233 8.56 9.25 14.55
N VAL A 234 8.00 10.44 14.70
CA VAL A 234 6.56 10.70 14.57
C VAL A 234 6.34 11.58 13.35
N ILE A 235 5.36 11.24 12.51
CA ILE A 235 4.94 12.07 11.39
C ILE A 235 3.79 12.95 11.83
N ARG A 236 3.90 14.25 11.57
CA ARG A 236 2.83 15.24 11.78
C ARG A 236 2.32 15.76 10.44
N VAL A 237 1.00 15.89 10.34
CA VAL A 237 0.30 16.44 9.17
C VAL A 237 -0.69 17.52 9.61
N GLN A 238 -1.00 18.47 8.74
CA GLN A 238 -2.06 19.46 9.04
C GLN A 238 -3.45 18.84 8.87
N GLU A 239 -3.66 18.15 7.74
CA GLU A 239 -4.94 17.55 7.39
C GLU A 239 -4.80 16.03 7.25
N PRO A 240 -5.35 15.23 8.18
CA PRO A 240 -5.17 13.78 8.17
C PRO A 240 -5.90 13.12 6.99
N ARG A 241 -5.13 12.68 6.00
CA ARG A 241 -5.62 11.97 4.81
C ARG A 241 -4.86 10.67 4.56
N ALA A 242 -5.45 9.78 3.77
CA ALA A 242 -4.78 8.55 3.34
C ALA A 242 -3.76 8.86 2.21
N ARG A 243 -2.67 9.52 2.58
CA ARG A 243 -1.63 10.00 1.66
C ARG A 243 -0.27 9.38 2.00
N ARG A 244 0.63 9.43 1.01
CA ARG A 244 2.00 8.95 1.10
C ARG A 244 2.79 9.85 2.05
N VAL A 245 3.45 9.25 3.04
CA VAL A 245 4.44 9.93 3.88
C VAL A 245 5.73 9.13 3.89
N GLN A 246 6.86 9.81 4.12
CA GLN A 246 8.18 9.18 4.18
C GLN A 246 8.91 9.63 5.43
N CYS A 247 9.45 8.67 6.19
CA CYS A 247 10.29 8.99 7.34
C CYS A 247 11.68 9.46 6.88
N ASN A 248 12.14 10.61 7.36
CA ASN A 248 13.47 11.13 7.03
C ASN A 248 14.64 10.37 7.70
N ARG A 249 14.36 9.55 8.73
CA ARG A 249 15.39 8.76 9.45
C ARG A 249 15.60 7.39 8.84
N CYS A 250 14.53 6.61 8.67
CA CYS A 250 14.62 5.23 8.18
C CYS A 250 14.18 5.06 6.73
N ASN A 251 13.76 6.14 6.05
CA ASN A 251 13.26 6.14 4.67
C ASN A 251 12.03 5.28 4.40
N GLU A 252 11.38 4.77 5.46
CA GLU A 252 10.15 3.99 5.33
C GLU A 252 9.03 4.85 4.73
N VAL A 253 8.30 4.29 3.75
CA VAL A 253 7.24 4.96 3.01
C VAL A 253 5.92 4.27 3.28
N PHE A 254 4.97 4.99 3.85
CA PHE A 254 3.72 4.40 4.30
C PHE A 254 2.52 5.33 4.13
N CYS A 255 1.33 4.77 4.30
CA CYS A 255 0.07 5.52 4.34
C CYS A 255 -0.13 6.11 5.73
N PHE A 256 -0.26 7.44 5.82
CA PHE A 256 -0.49 8.10 7.10
C PHE A 256 -1.71 7.53 7.86
N LYS A 257 -2.84 7.28 7.17
CA LYS A 257 -4.08 6.86 7.84
C LYS A 257 -4.05 5.43 8.41
N CYS A 258 -3.39 4.48 7.75
CA CYS A 258 -3.48 3.06 8.11
C CYS A 258 -2.13 2.41 8.50
N ARG A 259 -1.01 3.13 8.38
CA ARG A 259 0.36 2.67 8.65
C ARG A 259 0.86 1.49 7.82
N GLN A 260 0.08 1.01 6.86
CA GLN A 260 0.53 0.05 5.87
C GLN A 260 1.36 0.76 4.80
N MET A 261 2.07 0.00 3.97
CA MET A 261 2.65 0.54 2.74
C MET A 261 1.62 1.41 2.02
N TYR A 262 2.03 2.58 1.53
CA TYR A 262 1.12 3.43 0.75
C TYR A 262 0.50 2.57 -0.34
N HIS A 263 -0.79 2.75 -0.64
CA HIS A 263 -1.54 1.74 -1.42
C HIS A 263 -2.48 2.36 -2.46
N ALA A 264 -2.15 3.53 -3.02
CA ALA A 264 -2.93 4.12 -4.10
C ALA A 264 -2.86 3.24 -5.37
N PRO A 265 -3.98 2.99 -6.07
CA PRO A 265 -5.28 3.67 -5.95
C PRO A 265 -6.28 3.03 -4.97
N THR A 266 -5.91 1.93 -4.29
CA THR A 266 -6.79 1.26 -3.32
C THR A 266 -7.00 2.13 -2.07
N ASP A 267 -8.19 2.13 -1.48
CA ASP A 267 -8.44 2.78 -0.20
C ASP A 267 -7.98 1.91 1.01
N CYS A 268 -7.85 2.52 2.19
CA CYS A 268 -7.36 1.82 3.38
C CYS A 268 -8.24 0.64 3.82
N ALA A 269 -9.55 0.68 3.58
CA ALA A 269 -10.46 -0.39 4.00
C ALA A 269 -10.31 -1.60 3.07
N THR A 270 -10.23 -1.36 1.77
CA THR A 270 -10.07 -2.40 0.75
C THR A 270 -8.73 -3.11 0.87
N ILE A 271 -7.62 -2.37 1.07
CA ILE A 271 -6.31 -3.01 1.25
C ILE A 271 -6.24 -3.81 2.56
N ARG A 272 -6.89 -3.35 3.64
CA ARG A 272 -6.95 -4.10 4.90
C ARG A 272 -7.67 -5.43 4.70
N LYS A 273 -8.84 -5.42 4.04
CA LYS A 273 -9.58 -6.65 3.70
C LYS A 273 -8.75 -7.58 2.82
N TRP A 274 -8.02 -7.03 1.85
CA TRP A 274 -7.14 -7.82 0.98
C TRP A 274 -6.02 -8.50 1.77
N LEU A 275 -5.29 -7.75 2.61
CA LEU A 275 -4.20 -8.29 3.42
C LEU A 275 -4.67 -9.33 4.44
N THR A 276 -5.82 -9.11 5.09
CA THR A 276 -6.44 -10.12 5.96
C THR A 276 -6.76 -11.39 5.19
N LYS A 277 -7.39 -11.26 4.01
CA LYS A 277 -7.68 -12.42 3.14
C LYS A 277 -6.41 -13.15 2.71
N CYS A 278 -5.34 -12.43 2.38
CA CYS A 278 -4.04 -13.03 2.05
C CYS A 278 -3.44 -13.81 3.21
N ALA A 279 -3.64 -13.35 4.44
CA ALA A 279 -3.18 -14.05 5.65
C ALA A 279 -4.01 -15.31 5.94
N ASP A 280 -5.32 -15.27 5.70
CA ASP A 280 -6.22 -16.40 5.95
C ASP A 280 -6.06 -17.52 4.89
N ASP A 281 -5.84 -17.16 3.63
CA ASP A 281 -5.75 -18.08 2.49
C ASP A 281 -4.29 -18.42 2.07
N SER A 282 -3.30 -18.07 2.91
CA SER A 282 -1.86 -18.11 2.55
C SER A 282 -1.34 -19.50 2.19
N GLU A 283 -1.81 -20.54 2.87
CA GLU A 283 -1.31 -21.92 2.67
C GLU A 283 -1.66 -22.46 1.27
N THR A 284 -2.83 -22.12 0.73
CA THR A 284 -3.24 -22.55 -0.61
C THR A 284 -2.57 -21.70 -1.70
N ALA A 285 -2.38 -20.40 -1.45
CA ALA A 285 -1.78 -19.48 -2.41
C ALA A 285 -0.25 -19.65 -2.54
N ASN A 286 0.45 -19.88 -1.43
CA ASN A 286 1.89 -20.11 -1.40
C ASN A 286 2.28 -21.44 -2.07
N TYR A 287 1.42 -22.47 -1.99
CA TYR A 287 1.63 -23.75 -2.68
C TYR A 287 1.56 -23.61 -4.22
N ILE A 288 0.81 -22.63 -4.73
CA ILE A 288 0.58 -22.42 -6.17
C ILE A 288 1.59 -21.43 -6.79
N SER A 289 2.09 -20.45 -6.03
CA SER A 289 3.14 -19.54 -6.48
C SER A 289 4.54 -20.20 -6.42
N ALA A 290 4.83 -21.11 -7.35
CA ALA A 290 6.19 -21.56 -7.59
C ALA A 290 7.05 -20.40 -8.13
N HIS A 291 8.27 -20.23 -7.60
CA HIS A 291 9.27 -19.27 -8.11
C HIS A 291 9.79 -19.65 -9.50
N THR A 292 9.41 -20.83 -9.96
CA THR A 292 9.76 -21.40 -11.24
C THR A 292 8.48 -21.78 -12.00
N LYS A 293 8.51 -21.63 -13.33
CA LYS A 293 7.44 -22.08 -14.22
C LYS A 293 8.05 -22.78 -15.42
N ASP A 294 7.30 -23.68 -16.03
CA ASP A 294 7.76 -24.39 -17.22
C ASP A 294 7.47 -23.59 -18.49
N CYS A 295 8.41 -23.66 -19.45
CA CYS A 295 8.21 -23.09 -20.77
C CYS A 295 7.00 -23.72 -21.46
N PRO A 296 6.03 -22.94 -21.98
CA PRO A 296 4.83 -23.47 -22.61
C PRO A 296 5.11 -24.26 -23.90
N LYS A 297 6.28 -24.06 -24.53
CA LYS A 297 6.67 -24.73 -25.78
C LYS A 297 7.55 -25.96 -25.59
N CYS A 298 8.43 -25.96 -24.59
CA CYS A 298 9.45 -27.01 -24.45
C CYS A 298 9.61 -27.56 -23.02
N ASN A 299 8.74 -27.14 -22.10
CA ASN A 299 8.60 -27.66 -20.74
C ASN A 299 9.88 -27.66 -19.90
N ILE A 300 10.85 -26.81 -20.25
CA ILE A 300 12.01 -26.58 -19.39
C ILE A 300 11.61 -25.63 -18.27
N CYS A 301 12.02 -25.97 -17.05
CA CYS A 301 11.85 -25.12 -15.88
C CYS A 301 12.62 -23.81 -16.05
N ILE A 302 11.94 -22.68 -15.85
CA ILE A 302 12.46 -21.32 -15.97
C ILE A 302 12.29 -20.60 -14.64
N GLU A 303 13.34 -19.92 -14.18
CA GLU A 303 13.32 -19.01 -13.04
C GLU A 303 13.20 -17.55 -13.51
N LYS A 304 12.47 -16.74 -12.74
CA LYS A 304 12.27 -15.32 -13.06
C LYS A 304 13.52 -14.50 -12.71
N ASN A 305 14.20 -13.94 -13.71
CA ASN A 305 15.46 -13.19 -13.55
C ASN A 305 15.32 -11.65 -13.71
N GLY A 306 14.16 -11.09 -13.40
CA GLY A 306 13.91 -9.64 -13.45
C GLY A 306 12.43 -9.27 -13.29
N GLY A 307 12.14 -7.97 -13.20
CA GLY A 307 10.77 -7.47 -13.00
C GLY A 307 9.86 -7.55 -14.23
N CYS A 308 10.41 -7.78 -15.42
CA CYS A 308 9.66 -7.87 -16.66
C CYS A 308 8.93 -9.21 -16.81
N ASN A 309 7.64 -9.17 -17.18
CA ASN A 309 6.83 -10.35 -17.45
C ASN A 309 7.01 -10.91 -18.87
N HIS A 310 7.75 -10.20 -19.76
CA HIS A 310 8.18 -10.74 -21.05
C HIS A 310 9.38 -11.67 -20.83
N MET A 311 9.18 -12.96 -21.10
CA MET A 311 10.21 -13.98 -20.95
C MET A 311 10.49 -14.65 -22.28
N GLN A 312 11.77 -14.83 -22.55
CA GLN A 312 12.26 -15.62 -23.69
C GLN A 312 12.87 -16.90 -23.16
N CYS A 313 12.40 -18.05 -23.63
CA CYS A 313 12.97 -19.34 -23.25
C CYS A 313 14.44 -19.43 -23.69
N SER A 314 15.35 -19.74 -22.77
CA SER A 314 16.79 -19.86 -23.06
C SER A 314 17.09 -20.95 -24.10
N LYS A 315 16.32 -22.05 -24.09
CA LYS A 315 16.48 -23.23 -24.96
C LYS A 315 15.79 -23.05 -26.32
N CYS A 316 14.48 -22.80 -26.36
CA CYS A 316 13.71 -22.77 -27.61
C CYS A 316 13.45 -21.37 -28.17
N LYS A 317 13.95 -20.31 -27.50
CA LYS A 317 13.82 -18.89 -27.88
C LYS A 317 12.37 -18.40 -28.08
N HIS A 318 11.38 -19.15 -27.60
CA HIS A 318 10.00 -18.72 -27.63
C HIS A 318 9.76 -17.62 -26.59
N ASP A 319 9.13 -16.54 -27.04
CA ASP A 319 8.72 -15.40 -26.22
C ASP A 319 7.29 -15.60 -25.70
N PHE A 320 7.11 -15.50 -24.38
CA PHE A 320 5.83 -15.75 -23.73
C PHE A 320 5.62 -14.82 -22.51
N CYS A 321 4.37 -14.72 -22.07
CA CYS A 321 4.00 -13.95 -20.88
C CYS A 321 4.13 -14.80 -19.61
N TRP A 322 4.90 -14.32 -18.62
CA TRP A 322 5.07 -15.02 -17.33
C TRP A 322 3.76 -15.22 -16.54
N MET A 323 2.75 -14.38 -16.78
CA MET A 323 1.49 -14.42 -16.04
C MET A 323 0.54 -15.50 -16.56
N CYS A 324 0.25 -15.50 -17.86
CA CYS A 324 -0.71 -16.44 -18.46
C CYS A 324 -0.06 -17.60 -19.22
N LEU A 325 1.26 -17.60 -19.40
CA LEU A 325 2.00 -18.55 -20.25
C LEU A 325 1.58 -18.55 -21.73
N GLY A 326 0.84 -17.54 -22.17
CA GLY A 326 0.47 -17.34 -23.57
C GLY A 326 1.60 -16.71 -24.40
N ASP A 327 1.49 -16.86 -25.72
CA ASP A 327 2.41 -16.26 -26.70
C ASP A 327 2.51 -14.74 -26.52
N TRP A 328 3.72 -14.20 -26.55
CA TRP A 328 3.90 -12.75 -26.41
C TRP A 328 3.35 -11.97 -27.60
N LYS A 329 3.30 -12.54 -28.80
CA LYS A 329 2.81 -11.85 -30.01
C LYS A 329 1.37 -11.37 -29.87
N THR A 330 0.55 -12.07 -29.09
CA THR A 330 -0.85 -11.71 -28.83
C THR A 330 -1.01 -10.61 -27.78
N HIS A 331 0.09 -10.17 -27.15
CA HIS A 331 0.08 -9.17 -26.07
C HIS A 331 0.36 -7.73 -26.56
N GLY A 332 0.06 -7.38 -27.82
CA GLY A 332 0.61 -6.16 -28.44
C GLY A 332 -0.37 -5.19 -29.10
N SER A 333 -1.48 -5.64 -29.68
CA SER A 333 -2.19 -4.79 -30.65
C SER A 333 -3.62 -4.42 -30.28
N GLU A 334 -4.33 -5.21 -29.48
CA GLU A 334 -5.66 -4.85 -28.99
C GLU A 334 -6.01 -5.88 -27.90
N TYR A 335 -6.21 -5.41 -26.67
CA TYR A 335 -6.65 -6.19 -25.50
C TYR A 335 -5.61 -7.15 -24.86
N TYR A 336 -4.92 -6.65 -23.82
CA TYR A 336 -4.24 -7.46 -22.79
C TYR A 336 -5.28 -8.28 -21.97
N GLU A 337 -5.96 -9.24 -22.59
CA GLU A 337 -6.99 -10.07 -21.94
C GLU A 337 -6.47 -10.83 -20.71
N CYS A 338 -5.16 -11.11 -20.66
CA CYS A 338 -4.50 -11.75 -19.53
C CYS A 338 -4.79 -11.04 -18.19
N SER A 339 -4.99 -9.73 -18.16
CA SER A 339 -5.29 -9.00 -16.92
C SER A 339 -6.78 -8.98 -16.56
N ARG A 340 -7.66 -9.51 -17.42
CA ARG A 340 -9.12 -9.50 -17.22
C ARG A 340 -9.61 -10.83 -16.64
N TYR A 341 -10.25 -10.77 -15.46
CA TYR A 341 -10.98 -11.92 -14.93
C TYR A 341 -12.31 -12.09 -15.69
N LYS A 342 -12.57 -13.30 -16.20
CA LYS A 342 -13.84 -13.67 -16.85
C LYS A 342 -14.75 -14.27 -15.78
N GLU A 343 -15.73 -13.49 -15.31
CA GLU A 343 -16.72 -13.91 -14.31
C GLU A 343 -17.73 -14.89 -14.94
N ASN A 344 -18.10 -15.96 -14.22
CA ASN A 344 -19.18 -16.87 -14.63
C ASN A 344 -20.51 -16.43 -13.97
N PRO A 345 -21.44 -15.79 -14.71
CA PRO A 345 -22.68 -15.28 -14.13
C PRO A 345 -23.61 -16.38 -13.62
N ASP A 346 -23.52 -17.59 -14.17
CA ASP A 346 -24.40 -18.71 -13.83
C ASP A 346 -24.04 -19.40 -12.50
N ILE A 347 -22.91 -19.01 -11.89
CA ILE A 347 -22.41 -19.65 -10.67
C ILE A 347 -23.34 -19.51 -9.47
N VAL A 348 -24.12 -18.43 -9.41
CA VAL A 348 -25.07 -18.14 -8.30
C VAL A 348 -26.12 -19.24 -8.18
N ASN A 349 -26.45 -19.91 -9.29
CA ASN A 349 -27.44 -20.97 -9.35
C ASN A 349 -26.84 -22.38 -9.14
N GLN A 350 -25.53 -22.49 -8.93
CA GLN A 350 -24.83 -23.76 -8.75
C GLN A 350 -24.68 -24.13 -7.26
N SER A 351 -24.18 -25.35 -7.00
CA SER A 351 -23.96 -25.85 -5.63
C SER A 351 -22.99 -24.95 -4.84
N GLN A 352 -23.12 -24.96 -3.51
CA GLN A 352 -22.20 -24.23 -2.62
C GLN A 352 -20.73 -24.60 -2.86
N GLN A 353 -20.46 -25.86 -3.21
CA GLN A 353 -19.11 -26.31 -3.55
C GLN A 353 -18.59 -25.67 -4.85
N ALA A 354 -19.44 -25.54 -5.88
CA ALA A 354 -19.08 -24.87 -7.12
C ALA A 354 -18.82 -23.38 -6.89
N GLN A 355 -19.67 -22.72 -6.10
CA GLN A 355 -19.50 -21.32 -5.71
C GLN A 355 -18.18 -21.10 -4.95
N ALA A 356 -17.85 -21.97 -3.99
CA ALA A 356 -16.59 -21.89 -3.25
C ALA A 356 -15.35 -22.06 -4.15
N ARG A 357 -15.40 -23.00 -5.11
CA ARG A 357 -14.31 -23.19 -6.09
C ARG A 357 -14.11 -21.98 -6.99
N GLU A 358 -15.20 -21.39 -7.48
CA GLU A 358 -15.13 -20.20 -8.33
C GLU A 358 -14.65 -18.96 -7.54
N ALA A 359 -15.05 -18.83 -6.26
CA ALA A 359 -14.54 -17.79 -5.37
C ALA A 359 -13.03 -17.91 -5.13
N LEU A 360 -12.53 -19.15 -4.93
CA LEU A 360 -11.10 -19.43 -4.79
C LEU A 360 -10.34 -19.13 -6.10
N LYS A 361 -10.87 -19.57 -7.24
CA LYS A 361 -10.29 -19.28 -8.56
C LYS A 361 -10.18 -17.78 -8.82
N LYS A 362 -11.23 -17.01 -8.48
CA LYS A 362 -11.21 -15.55 -8.54
C LYS A 362 -10.11 -14.99 -7.64
N TYR A 363 -10.03 -15.42 -6.38
CA TYR A 363 -9.00 -14.96 -5.46
C TYR A 363 -7.58 -15.21 -6.00
N LEU A 364 -7.28 -16.44 -6.40
CA LEU A 364 -5.95 -16.82 -6.94
C LEU A 364 -5.56 -15.96 -8.15
N PHE A 365 -6.51 -15.69 -9.06
CA PHE A 365 -6.25 -14.83 -10.22
C PHE A 365 -5.73 -13.44 -9.84
N TYR A 366 -6.39 -12.78 -8.86
CA TYR A 366 -5.97 -11.44 -8.43
C TYR A 366 -4.73 -11.50 -7.52
N PHE A 367 -4.61 -12.54 -6.70
CA PHE A 367 -3.47 -12.75 -5.81
C PHE A 367 -2.17 -12.92 -6.60
N GLU A 368 -2.12 -13.84 -7.56
CA GLU A 368 -0.93 -14.07 -8.38
C GLU A 368 -0.46 -12.79 -9.09
N ARG A 369 -1.39 -11.95 -9.56
CA ARG A 369 -1.07 -10.68 -10.21
C ARG A 369 -0.52 -9.66 -9.21
N TRP A 370 -1.19 -9.47 -8.09
CA TRP A 370 -0.73 -8.59 -7.01
C TRP A 370 0.67 -8.99 -6.51
N GLU A 371 0.87 -10.27 -6.22
CA GLU A 371 2.15 -10.82 -5.74
C GLU A 371 3.25 -10.72 -6.82
N ASN A 372 2.92 -11.01 -8.08
CA ASN A 372 3.87 -10.85 -9.17
C ASN A 372 4.35 -9.41 -9.32
N HIS A 373 3.45 -8.42 -9.21
CA HIS A 373 3.84 -7.01 -9.25
C HIS A 373 4.67 -6.62 -8.03
N ASN A 374 4.36 -7.15 -6.84
CA ASN A 374 5.17 -6.97 -5.63
C ASN A 374 6.61 -7.50 -5.82
N LYS A 375 6.75 -8.74 -6.30
CA LYS A 375 8.05 -9.36 -6.62
C LYS A 375 8.79 -8.59 -7.71
N SER A 376 8.09 -8.18 -8.76
CA SER A 376 8.68 -7.36 -9.82
C SER A 376 9.20 -6.03 -9.28
N LEU A 377 8.47 -5.36 -8.38
CA LEU A 377 8.90 -4.10 -7.77
C LEU A 377 10.19 -4.26 -6.96
N GLN A 378 10.35 -5.38 -6.23
CA GLN A 378 11.60 -5.70 -5.52
C GLN A 378 12.79 -5.87 -6.49
N LEU A 379 12.57 -6.51 -7.65
CA LEU A 379 13.59 -6.67 -8.68
C LEU A 379 13.89 -5.35 -9.43
N GLU A 380 12.92 -4.44 -9.53
CA GLU A 380 13.17 -3.09 -10.07
C GLU A 380 14.08 -2.27 -9.15
N ALA A 381 14.01 -2.44 -7.83
CA ALA A 381 14.92 -1.78 -6.89
C ALA A 381 16.39 -2.20 -7.12
N GLN A 382 16.63 -3.50 -7.35
CA GLN A 382 17.96 -4.01 -7.72
C GLN A 382 18.40 -3.49 -9.09
N THR A 383 17.46 -3.34 -10.03
CA THR A 383 17.75 -2.76 -11.36
C THR A 383 18.12 -1.29 -11.26
N TYR A 384 17.44 -0.52 -10.41
CA TYR A 384 17.77 0.86 -10.12
C TYR A 384 19.19 1.01 -9.56
N GLN A 385 19.58 0.16 -8.59
CA GLN A 385 20.95 0.15 -8.05
C GLN A 385 21.99 -0.16 -9.12
N ARG A 386 21.78 -1.18 -9.94
CA ARG A 386 22.69 -1.52 -11.06
C ARG A 386 22.81 -0.40 -12.10
N ILE A 387 21.71 0.30 -12.40
CA ILE A 387 21.72 1.48 -13.27
C ILE A 387 22.57 2.59 -12.63
N HIS A 388 22.36 2.84 -11.33
CA HIS A 388 23.13 3.84 -10.59
C HIS A 388 24.64 3.56 -10.60
N GLU A 389 25.05 2.33 -10.31
CA GLU A 389 26.45 1.88 -10.34
C GLU A 389 27.07 2.06 -11.72
N LYS A 390 26.36 1.67 -12.79
CA LYS A 390 26.84 1.85 -14.17
C LYS A 390 26.98 3.32 -14.55
N ILE A 391 26.05 4.17 -14.13
CA ILE A 391 26.16 5.61 -14.36
C ILE A 391 27.39 6.15 -13.65
N GLN A 392 27.59 5.76 -12.39
CA GLN A 392 28.76 6.17 -11.62
C GLN A 392 30.07 5.71 -12.30
N GLU A 393 30.14 4.47 -12.78
CA GLU A 393 31.30 3.96 -13.54
C GLU A 393 31.57 4.79 -14.82
N ARG A 394 30.52 5.09 -15.60
CA ARG A 394 30.64 5.90 -16.83
C ARG A 394 31.12 7.32 -16.52
N VAL A 395 30.57 7.95 -15.49
CA VAL A 395 30.96 9.29 -15.06
C VAL A 395 32.40 9.29 -14.54
N MET A 396 32.80 8.29 -13.75
CA MET A 396 34.19 8.15 -13.27
C MET A 396 35.19 7.93 -14.41
N ASN A 397 34.77 7.27 -15.49
CA ASN A 397 35.56 7.07 -16.71
C ASN A 397 35.49 8.28 -17.68
N ASN A 398 34.98 9.42 -17.25
CA ASN A 398 34.80 10.65 -18.05
C ASN A 398 33.92 10.46 -19.31
N LEU A 399 33.03 9.46 -19.32
CA LEU A 399 32.07 9.21 -20.39
C LEU A 399 30.73 9.91 -20.11
N GLY A 400 30.77 11.25 -20.11
CA GLY A 400 29.62 12.11 -19.83
C GLY A 400 29.44 12.45 -18.35
N THR A 401 28.44 13.27 -18.07
CA THR A 401 28.09 13.79 -16.75
C THR A 401 26.88 13.07 -16.16
N TRP A 402 26.59 13.28 -14.87
CA TRP A 402 25.37 12.74 -14.24
C TRP A 402 24.08 13.19 -14.94
N ILE A 403 24.08 14.40 -15.51
CA ILE A 403 22.92 14.96 -16.22
C ILE A 403 22.64 14.16 -17.49
N ASP A 404 23.69 13.80 -18.24
CA ASP A 404 23.56 13.04 -19.48
C ASP A 404 22.89 11.68 -19.27
N TRP A 405 22.98 11.10 -18.07
CA TRP A 405 22.42 9.79 -17.73
C TRP A 405 21.16 9.84 -16.85
N GLN A 406 20.70 11.03 -16.47
CA GLN A 406 19.58 11.20 -15.53
C GLN A 406 18.28 10.55 -16.05
N TYR A 407 18.07 10.54 -17.36
CA TYR A 407 16.90 9.93 -17.99
C TYR A 407 16.76 8.43 -17.66
N LEU A 408 17.86 7.69 -17.46
CA LEU A 408 17.82 6.27 -17.10
C LEU A 408 17.31 6.05 -15.68
N GLN A 409 17.71 6.90 -14.74
CA GLN A 409 17.19 6.85 -13.38
C GLN A 409 15.72 7.28 -13.34
N ASN A 410 15.36 8.31 -14.11
CA ASN A 410 13.97 8.75 -14.21
C ASN A 410 13.09 7.64 -14.79
N ALA A 411 13.56 6.94 -15.83
CA ALA A 411 12.86 5.79 -16.41
C ALA A 411 12.70 4.65 -15.41
N ALA A 412 13.75 4.32 -14.64
CA ALA A 412 13.68 3.29 -13.61
C ALA A 412 12.73 3.66 -12.45
N LYS A 413 12.71 4.94 -12.03
CA LYS A 413 11.75 5.45 -11.03
C LYS A 413 10.32 5.38 -11.54
N LEU A 414 10.08 5.81 -12.77
CA LEU A 414 8.75 5.74 -13.40
C LEU A 414 8.27 4.29 -13.51
N LEU A 415 9.14 3.37 -13.93
CA LEU A 415 8.85 1.95 -14.00
C LEU A 415 8.44 1.39 -12.63
N ALA A 416 9.18 1.72 -11.58
CA ALA A 416 8.83 1.34 -10.21
C ALA A 416 7.47 1.92 -9.78
N LYS A 417 7.20 3.20 -10.09
CA LYS A 417 5.89 3.84 -9.82
C LYS A 417 4.75 3.10 -10.53
N CYS A 418 4.91 2.76 -11.81
CA CYS A 418 3.91 1.98 -12.55
C CYS A 418 3.69 0.58 -11.97
N ARG A 419 4.76 -0.14 -11.60
CA ARG A 419 4.66 -1.48 -10.99
C ARG A 419 3.89 -1.42 -9.66
N TYR A 420 4.22 -0.43 -8.84
CA TYR A 420 3.56 -0.13 -7.58
C TYR A 420 2.06 0.18 -7.78
N THR A 421 1.71 1.09 -8.69
CA THR A 421 0.30 1.43 -8.95
C THR A 421 -0.46 0.20 -9.46
N LEU A 422 0.13 -0.57 -10.38
CA LEU A 422 -0.45 -1.80 -10.90
C LEU A 422 -0.69 -2.84 -9.79
N GLN A 423 0.26 -3.04 -8.87
CA GLN A 423 0.07 -3.92 -7.71
C GLN A 423 -1.24 -3.60 -6.99
N TYR A 424 -1.46 -2.34 -6.62
CA TYR A 424 -2.65 -1.93 -5.87
C TYR A 424 -3.90 -1.73 -6.74
N THR A 425 -3.85 -1.88 -8.07
CA THR A 425 -5.08 -1.94 -8.87
C THR A 425 -5.81 -3.27 -8.75
N TYR A 426 -5.10 -4.38 -8.47
CA TYR A 426 -5.71 -5.71 -8.38
C TYR A 426 -6.58 -5.91 -7.13
N PRO A 427 -6.14 -5.56 -5.90
CA PRO A 427 -7.01 -5.56 -4.73
C PRO A 427 -8.25 -4.67 -4.92
N TYR A 428 -8.06 -3.49 -5.51
CA TYR A 428 -9.14 -2.57 -5.83
C TYR A 428 -10.17 -3.21 -6.78
N ALA A 429 -9.70 -3.82 -7.87
CA ALA A 429 -10.57 -4.46 -8.85
C ALA A 429 -11.25 -5.74 -8.33
N TYR A 430 -10.64 -6.47 -7.38
CA TYR A 430 -11.21 -7.66 -6.77
C TYR A 430 -12.49 -7.36 -5.99
N TYR A 431 -12.45 -6.31 -5.16
CA TYR A 431 -13.56 -5.88 -4.31
C TYR A 431 -14.54 -4.93 -5.00
N MET A 432 -14.23 -4.45 -6.21
CA MET A 432 -15.14 -3.58 -6.97
C MET A 432 -16.30 -4.36 -7.57
N GLU A 433 -17.51 -3.83 -7.38
CA GLU A 433 -18.72 -4.31 -8.04
C GLU A 433 -18.64 -4.14 -9.56
N SER A 434 -19.23 -5.08 -10.30
CA SER A 434 -19.22 -5.04 -11.76
C SER A 434 -20.11 -3.89 -12.26
N GLY A 435 -19.49 -2.90 -12.90
CA GLY A 435 -20.17 -1.71 -13.42
C GLY A 435 -19.27 -0.87 -14.34
N PRO A 436 -19.77 0.28 -14.87
CA PRO A 436 -19.03 1.13 -15.81
C PRO A 436 -17.67 1.58 -15.27
N ARG A 437 -17.61 1.92 -13.97
CA ARG A 437 -16.37 2.35 -13.29
C ARG A 437 -15.31 1.24 -13.25
N LYS A 438 -15.71 -0.03 -13.13
CA LYS A 438 -14.80 -1.18 -13.19
C LYS A 438 -14.21 -1.38 -14.59
N LYS A 439 -14.96 -1.05 -15.64
CA LYS A 439 -14.47 -1.09 -17.03
C LYS A 439 -13.39 -0.04 -17.25
N LEU A 440 -13.61 1.20 -16.79
CA LEU A 440 -12.60 2.27 -16.86
C LEU A 440 -11.32 1.95 -16.10
N VAL A 441 -11.43 1.38 -14.88
CA VAL A 441 -10.26 0.96 -14.10
C VAL A 441 -9.51 -0.18 -14.82
N ARG A 442 -10.24 -1.11 -15.44
CA ARG A 442 -9.62 -2.18 -16.26
C ARG A 442 -8.89 -1.58 -17.45
N GLU A 443 -9.48 -0.64 -18.17
CA GLU A 443 -8.84 0.05 -19.30
C GLU A 443 -7.58 0.81 -18.86
N ALA A 444 -7.62 1.52 -17.72
CA ALA A 444 -6.44 2.18 -17.17
C ALA A 444 -5.31 1.19 -16.79
N VAL A 445 -5.64 0.02 -16.23
CA VAL A 445 -4.66 -1.05 -15.96
C VAL A 445 -4.06 -1.58 -17.26
N LEU A 446 -4.88 -1.73 -18.31
CA LEU A 446 -4.43 -2.17 -19.64
C LEU A 446 -3.50 -1.15 -20.30
N LEU A 447 -3.66 0.15 -20.02
CA LEU A 447 -2.78 1.22 -20.52
C LEU A 447 -1.47 1.35 -19.72
N LEU A 448 -1.51 1.11 -18.40
CA LEU A 448 -0.33 1.18 -17.53
C LEU A 448 0.61 -0.03 -17.67
N CYS A 449 0.08 -1.20 -18.04
CA CYS A 449 0.86 -2.40 -18.31
C CYS A 449 1.95 -2.14 -19.39
N PRO A 450 1.61 -1.69 -20.62
CA PRO A 450 2.57 -1.35 -21.67
C PRO A 450 3.65 -0.35 -21.26
N LEU A 451 3.32 0.69 -20.48
CA LEU A 451 4.29 1.68 -19.99
C LEU A 451 5.31 1.06 -19.04
N SER A 452 4.87 0.16 -18.16
CA SER A 452 5.74 -0.66 -17.32
C SER A 452 6.60 -1.66 -18.12
N PHE A 453 6.24 -1.97 -19.36
CA PHE A 453 7.03 -2.85 -20.23
C PHE A 453 8.00 -2.09 -21.13
N ARG A 454 7.60 -0.95 -21.72
CA ARG A 454 8.48 -0.08 -22.54
C ARG A 454 9.65 0.46 -21.72
N GLY A 455 9.42 0.86 -20.45
CA GLY A 455 10.49 1.25 -19.52
C GLY A 455 11.47 0.11 -19.21
N ALA A 456 10.98 -1.13 -19.09
CA ALA A 456 11.81 -2.31 -18.85
C ALA A 456 12.63 -2.73 -20.09
N PHE A 457 12.11 -2.48 -21.30
CA PHE A 457 12.81 -2.77 -22.55
C PHE A 457 14.02 -1.85 -22.76
N SER A 458 13.85 -0.54 -22.50
CA SER A 458 14.96 0.44 -22.53
C SER A 458 16.11 0.06 -21.59
N ALA A 459 15.79 -0.48 -20.40
CA ALA A 459 16.79 -0.94 -19.43
C ALA A 459 17.51 -2.23 -19.88
N ARG A 460 16.80 -3.16 -20.54
CA ARG A 460 17.39 -4.41 -21.07
C ARG A 460 18.27 -4.19 -22.30
N THR A 461 17.94 -3.25 -23.19
CA THR A 461 18.75 -2.95 -24.39
C THR A 461 20.17 -2.47 -24.01
N LEU A 462 20.31 -1.75 -22.89
CA LEU A 462 21.61 -1.37 -22.29
C LEU A 462 22.37 -2.53 -21.64
N GLN A 463 21.68 -3.63 -21.30
CA GLN A 463 22.32 -4.83 -20.77
C GLN A 463 22.84 -5.74 -21.91
N ALA A 464 22.18 -5.72 -23.07
CA ALA A 464 22.54 -6.50 -24.25
C ALA A 464 23.61 -5.85 -25.13
N SER A 465 23.97 -4.58 -24.94
CA SER A 465 25.03 -3.89 -25.68
C SER A 465 26.46 -4.32 -25.27
N ARG A 466 26.63 -5.54 -24.74
CA ARG A 466 27.86 -6.00 -24.09
C ARG A 466 28.88 -6.66 -25.02
N ASP A 467 28.63 -6.78 -26.34
CA ASP A 467 29.51 -7.60 -27.20
C ASP A 467 29.92 -7.06 -28.58
N ARG A 468 29.68 -5.78 -28.94
CA ARG A 468 30.24 -5.24 -30.21
C ARG A 468 30.75 -3.82 -30.07
N THR A 469 31.91 -3.61 -30.69
CA THR A 469 32.79 -2.44 -30.71
C THR A 469 32.11 -1.09 -30.99
N PRO A 470 32.69 0.03 -30.54
CA PRO A 470 32.09 1.35 -30.59
C PRO A 470 32.38 2.02 -31.94
N GLY A 471 31.34 2.29 -32.72
CA GLY A 471 31.47 3.09 -33.93
C GLY A 471 30.27 2.90 -34.86
N GLY A 472 29.33 3.84 -34.83
CA GLY A 472 28.33 4.00 -35.90
C GLY A 472 26.87 3.62 -35.57
N ARG A 473 26.50 3.36 -34.32
CA ARG A 473 25.09 3.10 -33.94
C ARG A 473 24.47 4.07 -32.93
N GLU A 474 25.23 4.97 -32.32
CA GLU A 474 24.67 5.90 -31.33
C GLU A 474 23.68 6.90 -31.94
N ASP A 475 23.91 7.34 -33.19
CA ASP A 475 22.96 8.22 -33.89
C ASP A 475 21.70 7.48 -34.35
N LYS A 476 21.80 6.19 -34.72
CA LYS A 476 20.62 5.39 -35.14
C LYS A 476 19.70 5.00 -33.97
N ILE A 477 20.19 4.99 -32.73
CA ILE A 477 19.37 4.72 -31.55
C ILE A 477 18.61 5.98 -31.12
N LYS A 478 19.24 7.17 -31.21
CA LYS A 478 18.56 8.44 -30.92
C LYS A 478 17.39 8.72 -31.88
N THR A 479 17.54 8.46 -33.19
CA THR A 479 16.46 8.71 -34.17
C THR A 479 15.33 7.66 -34.14
N LYS A 480 15.60 6.41 -33.73
CA LYS A 480 14.58 5.34 -33.66
C LYS A 480 13.71 5.38 -32.40
N LEU A 481 14.19 6.01 -31.32
CA LEU A 481 13.39 6.22 -30.11
C LEU A 481 12.36 7.36 -30.27
N ALA A 482 12.57 8.29 -31.20
CA ALA A 482 11.70 9.44 -31.42
C ALA A 482 10.50 9.16 -32.36
N THR A 483 10.61 8.21 -33.29
CA THR A 483 9.68 8.10 -34.44
C THR A 483 8.69 6.93 -34.38
N GLY A 484 8.68 6.11 -33.32
CA GLY A 484 7.64 5.10 -33.10
C GLY A 484 7.47 3.98 -34.15
N LYS A 485 8.20 3.99 -35.27
CA LYS A 485 8.14 2.96 -36.31
C LYS A 485 9.14 1.83 -36.04
N PHE A 486 8.65 0.69 -35.55
CA PHE A 486 9.31 -0.60 -35.74
C PHE A 486 8.49 -1.42 -36.72
N CYS A 487 8.87 -1.38 -38.00
CA CYS A 487 8.27 -2.19 -39.05
C CYS A 487 8.32 -3.68 -38.70
N SER A 488 7.17 -4.32 -38.90
CA SER A 488 7.03 -5.67 -39.42
C SER A 488 8.02 -5.92 -40.57
N SER A 489 8.98 -6.80 -40.35
CA SER A 489 9.66 -7.51 -41.43
C SER A 489 9.60 -8.99 -41.09
N GLY A 490 8.68 -9.70 -41.75
CA GLY A 490 8.65 -11.16 -41.81
C GLY A 490 9.86 -11.68 -42.60
N PRO A 491 10.16 -12.98 -42.51
CA PRO A 491 11.29 -13.57 -43.19
C PRO A 491 10.91 -13.95 -44.63
N ASP A 492 11.71 -13.48 -45.59
CA ASP A 492 12.15 -14.28 -46.74
C ASP A 492 13.68 -14.34 -46.70
#